data_AF-A0A101KTP7-F1
#
_entry.id   AF-A0A101KTP7-F1
#
_cell.length_a   1.000
_cell.length_b   1.000
_cell.length_c   1.000
_cell.angle_alpha   90.00
_cell.angle_beta   90.00
_cell.angle_gamma   90.00
#
_symmetry.space_group_name_H-M   'P 1'
#
loop_
_entity.id
_entity.type
_entity.pdbx_description
1 polymer ?
#
loop_
_entity_poly.entity_id
_entity_poly.type
_entity_poly.pdbx_seq_one_letter_code
_entity_poly.pdbx_strand_id
1 'polypeptide(L)' 'MSAPDPVPLQSEPTPQGEQMLVPGVRPVTTRDRLELLTAAPMRPRAAQKPLDIGLFDEAKRNQLDLF' A
#
# COMPACT_ATOMS: atom_id res chain seq x y z
N MET A 1 19.64 13.17 -31.48
CA MET A 1 19.15 12.84 -30.13
C MET A 1 20.35 12.34 -29.35
N SER A 2 20.80 13.06 -28.32
CA SER A 2 21.93 12.61 -27.48
C SER A 2 21.46 11.45 -26.61
N ALA A 3 22.31 10.43 -26.44
CA ALA A 3 22.03 9.36 -25.48
C ALA A 3 22.03 9.95 -24.06
N PRO A 4 21.15 9.48 -23.15
CA PRO A 4 21.21 9.87 -21.74
C PRO A 4 22.53 9.40 -21.13
N ASP A 5 23.11 10.22 -20.25
CA ASP A 5 24.34 9.88 -19.55
C ASP A 5 24.17 8.60 -18.73
N PRO A 6 25.19 7.74 -18.65
CA PRO A 6 25.12 6.48 -17.92
C PRO A 6 24.92 6.75 -16.42
N VAL A 7 23.81 6.27 -15.88
CA VAL A 7 23.53 6.33 -14.43
C VAL A 7 24.42 5.30 -13.73
N PRO A 8 25.19 5.67 -12.70
CA PRO A 8 26.07 4.74 -12.00
C PRO A 8 25.27 3.64 -11.31
N LEU A 9 25.79 2.41 -11.35
CA LEU A 9 25.25 1.26 -10.66
C LEU A 9 25.37 1.46 -9.14
N GLN A 10 24.26 1.30 -8.41
CA GLN A 10 24.19 1.45 -6.96
C GLN A 10 23.66 0.15 -6.33
N SER A 11 24.09 -0.15 -5.10
CA SER A 11 23.59 -1.28 -4.32
C SER A 11 23.17 -0.84 -2.92
N GLU A 12 22.29 -1.62 -2.30
CA GLU A 12 21.88 -1.44 -0.91
C GLU A 12 21.78 -2.79 -0.17
N PRO A 13 22.07 -2.81 1.15
CA PRO A 13 21.89 -3.99 1.98
C PRO A 13 20.40 -4.22 2.26
N THR A 14 19.95 -5.45 2.07
CA THR A 14 18.59 -5.90 2.40
C THR A 14 18.62 -7.15 3.27
N PRO A 15 17.51 -7.56 3.93
CA PRO A 15 17.44 -8.83 4.65
C PRO A 15 17.75 -10.06 3.78
N GLN A 16 17.69 -9.93 2.45
CA GLN A 16 18.01 -10.98 1.48
C GLN A 16 19.47 -10.92 0.98
N GLY A 17 20.25 -9.91 1.41
CA GLY A 17 21.63 -9.67 0.96
C GLY A 17 21.82 -8.30 0.29
N GLU A 18 22.99 -8.10 -0.31
CA GLU A 18 23.27 -6.93 -1.16
C GLU A 18 22.44 -6.98 -2.44
N GLN A 19 21.59 -5.98 -2.65
CA GLN A 19 20.70 -5.90 -3.81
C GLN A 19 21.07 -4.69 -4.67
N MET A 20 21.02 -4.86 -5.99
CA MET A 20 21.31 -3.79 -6.94
C MET A 20 20.08 -2.93 -7.20
N LEU A 21 20.28 -1.61 -7.23
CA LEU A 21 19.26 -0.65 -7.64
C LEU A 21 19.16 -0.60 -9.17
N VAL A 22 17.94 -0.52 -9.67
CA VAL A 22 17.68 -0.37 -11.10
C VAL A 22 18.10 1.04 -11.54
N PRO A 23 19.02 1.19 -12.51
CA PRO A 23 19.47 2.49 -12.97
C PRO A 23 18.30 3.37 -13.45
N GLY A 24 18.28 4.62 -13.01
CA GLY A 24 17.22 5.58 -13.34
C GLY A 24 15.93 5.43 -12.53
N VAL A 25 15.83 4.43 -11.66
CA VAL A 25 14.67 4.24 -10.76
C VAL A 25 15.05 4.65 -9.34
N ARG A 26 14.40 5.68 -8.81
CA ARG A 26 14.59 6.11 -7.41
C ARG A 26 13.85 5.14 -6.47
N PRO A 27 14.52 4.56 -5.45
CA PRO A 27 13.86 3.74 -4.45
C PRO A 27 12.80 4.52 -3.67
N VAL A 28 11.72 3.85 -3.28
CA VAL A 28 10.66 4.44 -2.45
C VAL A 28 11.08 4.36 -0.99
N THR A 29 11.40 5.51 -0.40
CA THR A 29 11.82 5.61 0.99
C THR A 29 10.63 5.55 1.96
N THR A 30 10.91 5.31 3.24
CA THR A 30 9.89 5.40 4.31
C THR A 30 9.23 6.77 4.34
N ARG A 31 9.99 7.84 4.10
CA ARG A 31 9.46 9.21 4.02
C ARG A 31 8.44 9.34 2.88
N ASP A 32 8.78 8.88 1.68
CA ASP A 32 7.86 8.93 0.52
C ASP A 32 6.55 8.19 0.83
N ARG A 33 6.63 7.03 1.51
CA ARG A 33 5.45 6.25 1.94
C ARG A 33 4.58 7.03 2.93
N LEU A 34 5.18 7.70 3.91
CA LEU A 34 4.46 8.49 4.91
C LEU A 34 3.79 9.71 4.28
N GLU A 35 4.50 10.43 3.40
CA GLU A 35 3.95 11.58 2.69
C GLU A 35 2.70 11.18 1.87
N LEU A 36 2.78 10.05 1.16
CA LEU A 36 1.64 9.49 0.40
C LEU A 36 0.45 9.11 1.30
N LEU A 37 0.69 8.63 2.52
CA LEU A 37 -0.38 8.36 3.49
C LEU A 37 -1.00 9.66 4.02
N THR A 38 -0.19 10.68 4.31
CA THR A 38 -0.69 11.99 4.76
C THR A 38 -1.53 12.70 3.70
N ALA A 39 -1.19 12.55 2.42
CA ALA A 39 -1.93 13.16 1.31
C ALA A 39 -3.26 12.44 0.99
N ALA A 40 -3.51 11.26 1.55
CA ALA A 40 -4.70 10.45 1.26
C ALA A 40 -5.51 10.11 2.53
N PRO A 41 -6.00 11.11 3.29
CA PRO A 41 -6.69 10.87 4.57
C PRO A 41 -8.01 10.11 4.41
N MET A 42 -8.65 10.22 3.23
CA MET A 42 -9.90 9.53 2.90
C MET A 42 -9.70 8.10 2.42
N ARG A 43 -8.46 7.56 2.39
CA ARG A 43 -8.27 6.16 2.03
C ARG A 43 -8.94 5.24 3.05
N PRO A 44 -9.66 4.20 2.59
CA PRO A 44 -10.25 3.22 3.49
C PRO A 44 -9.14 2.54 4.28
N ARG A 45 -9.29 2.52 5.62
CA ARG A 45 -8.33 1.88 6.54
C ARG A 45 -8.61 0.39 6.76
N ALA A 46 -9.76 -0.08 6.27
CA ALA A 46 -10.19 -1.46 6.33
C ALA A 46 -10.94 -1.80 5.03
N ALA A 47 -11.09 -3.08 4.74
CA ALA A 47 -11.94 -3.52 3.64
C ALA A 47 -13.36 -2.97 3.84
N GLN A 48 -13.93 -2.40 2.77
CA GLN A 48 -15.31 -1.96 2.78
C GLN A 48 -16.21 -3.17 3.00
N LYS A 49 -17.06 -3.12 4.03
CA LYS A 49 -18.06 -4.15 4.27
C LYS A 49 -19.14 -4.08 3.17
N PRO A 50 -19.73 -5.21 2.77
CA PRO A 50 -20.96 -5.24 1.99
C PRO A 50 -22.03 -4.29 2.57
N LEU A 51 -22.83 -3.67 1.70
CA LEU A 51 -23.82 -2.66 2.09
C LEU A 51 -24.93 -3.21 2.99
N ASP A 52 -25.14 -4.52 2.96
CA ASP A 52 -26.12 -5.27 3.76
C ASP A 52 -25.54 -5.74 5.12
N ILE A 53 -24.34 -5.27 5.48
CA ILE A 53 -23.76 -5.42 6.81
C ILE A 53 -23.81 -4.06 7.50
N GLY A 54 -24.78 -3.87 8.41
CA GLY A 54 -25.00 -2.60 9.09
C GLY A 54 -25.71 -2.76 10.44
N LEU A 55 -26.27 -1.65 10.93
CA LEU A 55 -27.06 -1.61 12.17
C LEU A 55 -28.29 -2.53 12.09
N PHE A 56 -28.87 -2.64 10.90
CA PHE A 56 -29.96 -3.56 10.61
C PHE A 56 -29.37 -4.78 9.93
N ASP A 57 -29.51 -5.94 10.58
CA ASP A 57 -29.16 -7.23 9.99
C ASP A 57 -30.29 -7.69 9.04
N GLU A 58 -30.50 -6.94 7.97
CA GLU A 58 -31.54 -7.23 6.97
C GLU A 58 -31.32 -8.61 6.33
N ALA A 59 -30.06 -9.05 6.25
CA ALA A 59 -29.65 -10.35 5.75
C ALA A 59 -29.78 -11.49 6.79
N LYS A 60 -30.24 -11.21 8.02
CA LYS A 60 -30.46 -12.17 9.12
C LYS A 60 -29.24 -13.05 9.45
N ARG A 61 -28.02 -12.52 9.31
CA ARG A 61 -26.76 -13.27 9.51
C ARG A 61 -26.43 -13.54 10.97
N ASN A 62 -26.94 -12.72 11.88
CA ASN A 62 -26.74 -12.77 13.33
C ASN A 62 -28.09 -12.80 14.07
N GLN A 63 -29.09 -13.48 13.52
CA GLN A 63 -30.38 -13.65 14.21
C GLN A 63 -30.16 -14.47 15.48
N LEU A 64 -30.40 -13.85 16.65
CA LEU A 64 -30.44 -14.56 17.92
C LEU A 64 -31.71 -15.41 17.96
N ASP A 65 -31.56 -16.69 18.32
CA ASP A 65 -32.72 -17.55 18.55
C ASP A 65 -33.39 -17.13 19.87
N LEU A 66 -34.68 -16.83 19.82
CA LEU A 66 -35.41 -16.28 20.97
C LEU A 66 -36.05 -17.37 21.85
N PHE A 67 -35.90 -18.65 21.47
CA PHE A 67 -36.47 -19.80 22.19
C PHE A 67 -35.55 -21.01 22.12
#